data_AF-A0A843J204-F1
#
_entry.id   AF-A0A843J204-F1
#
_cell.length_a   1.000
_cell.length_b   1.000
_cell.length_c   1.000
_cell.angle_alpha   90.00
_cell.angle_beta   90.00
_cell.angle_gamma   90.00
#
_symmetry.space_group_name_H-M   'P 1'
#
loop_
_entity.id
_entity.type
_entity.pdbx_description
1 polymer ?
#
loop_
_entity_poly.entity_id
_entity_poly.type
_entity_poly.pdbx_seq_one_letter_code
_entity_poly.pdbx_strand_id
1 'polypeptide(L)'
;MKNLANCKPSEFLKQTSLIRKSVARWLDITEILKIRKRLPQLTPVTGDMTADEKMKVVAENKRKSDEQMQKNAMAILEAILDDHPDETLELLALLCFIDPEDVDNYSVEEYLTAFSELISNQAVINFFISLARLGNLNTLN
;
A
#
# COMPACT_ATOMS: atom_id res chain seq x y z
N MET A 1 -10.88 -21.33 1.23
CA MET A 1 -10.99 -20.44 2.42
C MET A 1 -12.05 -19.37 2.15
N LYS A 2 -12.76 -18.86 3.17
CA LYS A 2 -13.65 -17.70 2.98
C LYS A 2 -12.78 -16.44 2.83
N ASN A 3 -13.15 -15.50 1.97
CA ASN A 3 -12.46 -14.21 1.81
C ASN A 3 -13.48 -13.13 1.39
N LEU A 4 -13.02 -11.88 1.22
CA LEU A 4 -13.93 -10.79 0.80
C LEU A 4 -14.58 -11.05 -0.57
N ALA A 5 -13.96 -11.87 -1.43
CA ALA A 5 -14.49 -12.18 -2.76
C ALA A 5 -15.66 -13.18 -2.75
N ASN A 6 -15.82 -13.98 -1.69
CA ASN A 6 -16.82 -15.06 -1.63
C ASN A 6 -17.72 -15.03 -0.37
N CYS A 7 -17.70 -13.94 0.40
CA CYS A 7 -18.52 -13.76 1.60
C CYS A 7 -19.93 -13.17 1.32
N LYS A 8 -20.84 -13.25 2.30
CA LYS A 8 -22.16 -12.59 2.21
C LYS A 8 -22.03 -11.07 2.35
N PRO A 9 -22.94 -10.25 1.79
CA PRO A 9 -22.88 -8.80 1.91
C PRO A 9 -22.81 -8.27 3.37
N SER A 10 -23.53 -8.90 4.30
CA SER A 10 -23.47 -8.51 5.72
C SER A 10 -22.13 -8.86 6.39
N GLU A 11 -21.47 -9.93 5.94
CA GLU A 11 -20.14 -10.32 6.40
C GLU A 11 -19.09 -9.35 5.82
N PHE A 12 -19.22 -9.00 4.54
CA PHE A 12 -18.36 -8.02 3.87
C PHE A 12 -18.30 -6.69 4.61
N LEU A 13 -19.45 -6.13 5.00
CA LEU A 13 -19.51 -4.84 5.73
C LEU A 13 -18.84 -4.92 7.11
N LYS A 14 -19.03 -6.02 7.84
CA LYS A 14 -18.38 -6.22 9.15
C LYS A 14 -16.87 -6.37 8.97
N GLN A 15 -16.44 -7.18 8.02
CA GLN A 15 -15.03 -7.45 7.77
C GLN A 15 -14.29 -6.21 7.28
N THR A 16 -14.87 -5.45 6.35
CA THR A 16 -14.28 -4.18 5.89
C THR A 16 -14.13 -3.16 7.02
N SER A 17 -15.03 -3.13 8.01
CA SER A 17 -14.89 -2.29 9.20
C SER A 17 -13.71 -2.72 10.09
N LEU A 18 -13.49 -4.03 10.26
CA LEU A 18 -12.33 -4.57 10.97
C LEU A 18 -11.03 -4.25 10.24
N ILE A 19 -10.98 -4.52 8.93
CA ILE A 19 -9.84 -4.19 8.07
C ILE A 19 -9.51 -2.70 8.16
N ARG A 20 -10.50 -1.81 8.07
CA ARG A 20 -10.27 -0.35 8.20
C ARG A 20 -9.56 0.02 9.49
N LYS A 21 -9.97 -0.58 10.62
CA LYS A 21 -9.33 -0.32 11.93
C LYS A 21 -7.91 -0.87 11.97
N SER A 22 -7.71 -2.09 11.48
CA SER A 22 -6.39 -2.73 11.41
C SER A 22 -5.43 -1.94 10.50
N VAL A 23 -5.87 -1.54 9.30
CA VAL A 23 -5.10 -0.68 8.39
C VAL A 23 -4.70 0.62 9.06
N ALA A 24 -5.58 1.28 9.81
CA ALA A 24 -5.23 2.52 10.48
C ALA A 24 -4.08 2.34 11.50
N ARG A 25 -4.12 1.27 12.30
CA ARG A 25 -3.04 0.90 13.23
C ARG A 25 -1.77 0.52 12.49
N TRP A 26 -1.89 -0.32 11.46
CA TRP A 26 -0.76 -0.79 10.66
C TRP A 26 -0.03 0.34 9.94
N LEU A 27 -0.75 1.33 9.40
CA LEU A 27 -0.17 2.52 8.77
C LEU A 27 0.60 3.42 9.75
N ASP A 28 0.18 3.44 11.02
CA ASP A 28 0.83 4.20 12.09
C ASP A 28 2.14 3.52 12.51
N ILE A 29 2.10 2.20 12.75
CA ILE A 29 3.24 1.40 13.19
C ILE A 29 4.33 1.31 12.11
N THR A 30 3.95 0.97 10.88
CA THR A 30 4.90 0.77 9.76
C THR A 30 5.49 2.07 9.21
N GLU A 31 4.89 3.22 9.56
CA GLU A 31 5.27 4.54 9.05
C GLU A 31 5.33 4.66 7.52
N ILE A 32 4.73 3.75 6.74
CA ILE A 32 4.91 3.69 5.29
C ILE A 32 4.45 4.97 4.58
N LEU A 33 3.51 5.72 5.18
CA LEU A 33 3.08 7.02 4.68
C LEU A 33 4.16 8.10 4.82
N LYS A 34 5.02 8.01 5.84
CA LYS A 34 6.20 8.87 6.00
C LYS A 34 7.26 8.49 4.97
N ILE A 35 7.50 7.19 4.78
CA ILE A 35 8.45 6.67 3.78
C ILE A 35 8.06 7.14 2.37
N ARG A 36 6.78 6.99 2.01
CA ARG A 36 6.24 7.41 0.70
C ARG A 36 6.43 8.89 0.40
N LYS A 37 6.48 9.74 1.44
CA LYS A 37 6.64 11.20 1.32
C LYS A 37 8.10 11.67 1.24
N ARG A 38 9.09 10.76 1.33
CA ARG A 38 10.50 11.12 1.17
C ARG A 38 10.74 11.62 -0.26
N LEU A 39 11.21 12.86 -0.39
CA LEU A 39 11.47 13.51 -1.68
C LEU A 39 12.98 13.57 -1.96
N PRO A 40 13.40 13.47 -3.24
CA PRO A 40 14.79 13.68 -3.60
C PRO A 40 15.17 15.16 -3.45
N GLN A 41 16.46 15.42 -3.29
CA GLN A 41 16.99 16.77 -3.43
C GLN A 41 17.17 17.10 -4.92
N LEU A 42 16.30 17.96 -5.43
CA LEU A 42 16.30 18.39 -6.83
C LEU A 42 17.11 19.67 -7.02
N THR A 43 17.80 19.76 -8.16
CA THR A 43 18.51 20.98 -8.56
C THR A 43 17.51 21.93 -9.21
N PRO A 44 17.38 23.19 -8.76
CA PRO A 44 16.46 24.14 -9.37
C PRO A 44 16.89 24.50 -10.80
N VAL A 45 15.90 24.69 -11.68
CA VAL A 45 16.12 25.25 -13.02
C VAL A 45 16.02 26.76 -12.92
N THR A 46 17.08 27.48 -13.28
CA THR A 46 17.17 28.93 -13.15
C THR A 46 17.13 29.64 -14.52
N GLY A 47 16.84 30.94 -14.51
CA GLY A 47 16.63 31.73 -15.74
C GLY A 47 17.89 31.97 -16.57
N ASP A 48 19.05 31.95 -15.92
CA ASP A 48 20.40 32.18 -16.44
C ASP A 48 21.01 30.96 -17.15
N MET A 49 20.42 29.77 -17.01
CA MET A 49 20.88 28.56 -17.68
C MET A 49 20.59 28.59 -19.19
N THR A 50 21.55 28.10 -19.97
CA THR A 50 21.39 27.77 -21.39
C THR A 50 20.39 26.63 -21.59
N ALA A 51 19.88 26.47 -22.82
CA ALA A 51 18.93 25.39 -23.14
C ALA A 51 19.51 23.99 -22.83
N ASP A 52 20.78 23.76 -23.15
CA ASP A 52 21.47 22.50 -22.91
C ASP A 52 21.66 22.21 -21.41
N GLU A 53 21.97 23.24 -20.61
CA GLU A 53 22.09 23.12 -19.15
C GLU A 53 20.74 22.79 -18.53
N LYS A 54 19.65 23.46 -18.96
CA LYS A 54 18.29 23.16 -18.52
C LYS A 54 17.93 21.70 -18.81
N MET A 55 18.24 21.21 -20.01
CA MET A 55 17.98 19.81 -20.37
C MET A 55 18.74 18.83 -19.48
N LYS A 56 20.02 19.09 -19.19
CA LYS A 56 20.83 18.25 -18.28
C LYS A 56 20.26 18.23 -16.86
N VAL A 57 19.86 19.38 -16.32
CA VAL A 57 19.27 19.48 -14.98
C VAL A 57 17.94 18.74 -14.90
N VAL A 58 17.07 18.88 -15.92
CA VAL A 58 15.79 18.17 -15.97
C VAL A 58 16.00 16.65 -16.04
N ALA A 59 16.92 16.18 -16.88
CA ALA A 59 17.23 14.76 -17.00
C ALA A 59 17.77 14.18 -15.68
N GLU A 60 18.67 14.91 -15.02
CA GLU A 60 19.23 14.51 -13.73
C GLU A 60 18.19 14.52 -12.60
N ASN A 61 17.32 15.54 -12.55
CA ASN A 61 16.22 15.59 -11.58
C ASN A 61 15.24 14.43 -11.77
N LYS A 62 14.96 14.05 -13.03
CA LYS A 62 14.14 12.87 -13.34
C LYS A 62 14.80 11.60 -12.81
N ARG A 63 16.09 11.39 -13.10
CA ARG A 63 16.86 10.25 -12.58
C ARG A 63 16.82 10.18 -11.05
N LYS A 64 17.07 11.30 -10.36
CA LYS A 64 16.99 11.36 -8.89
C LYS A 64 15.60 11.03 -8.34
N SER A 65 14.56 11.44 -9.06
CA SER A 65 13.17 11.14 -8.69
C SER A 65 12.87 9.64 -8.84
N ASP A 66 13.29 9.04 -9.95
CA ASP A 66 13.12 7.61 -10.21
C ASP A 66 13.89 6.78 -9.16
N GLU A 67 15.12 7.16 -8.83
CA GLU A 67 15.92 6.50 -7.78
C GLU A 67 15.30 6.64 -6.39
N GLN A 68 14.79 7.83 -6.05
CA GLN A 68 14.12 8.02 -4.76
C GLN A 68 12.83 7.20 -4.68
N MET A 69 12.08 7.09 -5.77
CA MET A 69 10.89 6.24 -5.83
C MET A 69 11.24 4.77 -5.58
N GLN A 70 12.31 4.26 -6.20
CA GLN A 70 12.79 2.89 -5.95
C GLN A 70 13.25 2.71 -4.50
N LYS A 71 14.02 3.65 -3.94
CA LYS A 71 14.44 3.61 -2.53
C LYS A 71 13.25 3.60 -1.58
N ASN A 72 12.23 4.42 -1.85
CA ASN A 72 11.02 4.45 -1.04
C ASN A 72 10.26 3.13 -1.14
N ALA A 73 10.18 2.53 -2.33
CA ALA A 73 9.52 1.24 -2.52
C ALA A 73 10.23 0.12 -1.73
N MET A 74 11.56 0.04 -1.80
CA MET A 74 12.34 -0.95 -1.04
C MET A 74 12.19 -0.73 0.47
N ALA A 75 12.30 0.52 0.94
CA ALA A 75 12.12 0.83 2.36
C ALA A 75 10.70 0.53 2.86
N ILE A 76 9.68 0.65 2.00
CA ILE A 76 8.31 0.21 2.33
C ILE A 76 8.25 -1.31 2.46
N LEU A 77 8.89 -2.06 1.56
CA LEU A 77 8.93 -3.52 1.63
C LEU A 77 9.67 -3.99 2.89
N GLU A 78 10.83 -3.42 3.19
CA GLU A 78 11.58 -3.68 4.43
C GLU A 78 10.71 -3.42 5.66
N ALA A 79 10.04 -2.26 5.70
CA ALA A 79 9.18 -1.90 6.83
C ALA A 79 8.03 -2.89 7.07
N ILE A 80 7.44 -3.47 6.02
CA ILE A 80 6.25 -4.33 6.17
C ILE A 80 6.58 -5.83 6.19
N LEU A 81 7.70 -6.25 5.60
CA LEU A 81 8.08 -7.66 5.49
C LEU A 81 9.14 -8.07 6.51
N ASP A 82 10.05 -7.16 6.87
CA ASP A 82 11.18 -7.46 7.74
C ASP A 82 10.97 -6.85 9.14
N ASP A 83 10.59 -5.57 9.21
CA ASP A 83 10.48 -4.86 10.50
C ASP A 83 9.15 -5.15 11.22
N HIS A 84 8.06 -5.33 10.46
CA HIS A 84 6.70 -5.54 10.99
C HIS A 84 5.95 -6.71 10.33
N PRO A 85 6.54 -7.94 10.32
CA PRO A 85 5.92 -9.09 9.68
C PRO A 85 4.61 -9.51 10.38
N ASP A 86 4.56 -9.48 11.70
CA ASP A 86 3.41 -9.93 12.48
C ASP A 86 2.20 -9.02 12.24
N GLU A 87 2.35 -7.70 12.36
CA GLU A 87 1.24 -6.77 12.11
C GLU A 87 0.78 -6.81 10.65
N THR A 88 1.71 -7.07 9.72
CA THR A 88 1.36 -7.26 8.30
C THR A 88 0.56 -8.54 8.13
N LEU A 89 0.96 -9.63 8.77
CA LEU A 89 0.26 -10.91 8.71
C LEU A 89 -1.13 -10.84 9.35
N GLU A 90 -1.29 -10.13 10.48
CA GLU A 90 -2.61 -9.84 11.10
C GLU A 90 -3.54 -9.16 10.09
N LEU A 91 -3.05 -8.16 9.36
CA LEU A 91 -3.84 -7.45 8.35
C LEU A 91 -4.22 -8.37 7.18
N LEU A 92 -3.29 -9.19 6.70
CA LEU A 92 -3.54 -10.15 5.62
C LEU A 92 -4.55 -11.23 6.02
N ALA A 93 -4.48 -11.71 7.26
CA ALA A 93 -5.42 -12.67 7.85
C ALA A 93 -6.87 -12.15 7.82
N LEU A 94 -7.06 -10.86 8.15
CA LEU A 94 -8.38 -10.24 8.10
C LEU A 94 -8.98 -10.19 6.69
N LEU A 95 -8.18 -10.16 5.62
CA LEU A 95 -8.71 -10.24 4.25
C LEU A 95 -9.30 -11.63 3.93
N CYS A 96 -8.85 -12.64 4.68
CA CYS A 96 -9.23 -14.04 4.55
C CYS A 96 -10.15 -14.52 5.69
N PHE A 97 -10.75 -13.59 6.45
CA PHE A 97 -11.65 -13.93 7.57
C PHE A 97 -11.00 -14.85 8.62
N ILE A 98 -9.68 -14.75 8.78
CA ILE A 98 -8.92 -15.46 9.80
C ILE A 98 -8.73 -14.50 10.97
N ASP A 99 -9.02 -14.97 12.18
CA ASP A 99 -8.68 -14.22 13.40
C ASP A 99 -7.16 -14.26 13.60
N PRO A 100 -6.52 -13.16 14.02
CA PRO A 100 -5.07 -13.08 14.20
C PRO A 100 -4.45 -14.22 15.01
N GLU A 101 -5.18 -14.77 15.98
CA GLU A 101 -4.72 -15.86 16.85
C GLU A 101 -4.70 -17.23 16.13
N ASP A 102 -5.40 -17.35 15.01
CA ASP A 102 -5.55 -18.59 14.25
C ASP A 102 -4.65 -18.65 13.01
N VAL A 103 -3.82 -17.63 12.79
CA VAL A 103 -2.96 -17.51 11.60
C VAL A 103 -2.05 -18.73 11.42
N ASP A 104 -1.44 -19.19 12.51
CA ASP A 104 -0.50 -20.31 12.50
C ASP A 104 -1.17 -21.67 12.23
N ASN A 105 -2.51 -21.72 12.20
CA ASN A 105 -3.25 -22.94 11.86
C ASN A 105 -3.33 -23.19 10.34
N TYR A 106 -2.86 -22.25 9.53
CA TYR A 106 -2.92 -22.34 8.07
C TYR A 106 -1.53 -22.42 7.45
N SER A 107 -1.43 -23.17 6.35
CA SER A 107 -0.21 -23.21 5.55
C SER A 107 -0.03 -21.94 4.73
N VAL A 108 1.23 -21.63 4.38
CA VAL A 108 1.57 -20.52 3.48
C VAL A 108 0.85 -20.66 2.12
N GLU A 109 0.70 -21.88 1.60
CA GLU A 109 0.01 -22.15 0.34
C GLU A 109 -1.48 -21.75 0.40
N GLU A 110 -2.15 -22.04 1.51
CA GLU A 110 -3.55 -21.66 1.73
C GLU A 110 -3.70 -20.13 1.77
N TYR A 111 -2.77 -19.44 2.44
CA TYR A 111 -2.72 -17.98 2.46
C TYR A 111 -2.51 -17.38 1.07
N LEU A 112 -1.50 -17.85 0.34
CA LEU A 112 -1.18 -17.34 -1.00
C LEU A 112 -2.32 -17.57 -1.98
N THR A 113 -2.98 -18.72 -1.89
CA THR A 113 -4.17 -19.02 -2.71
C THR A 113 -5.31 -18.06 -2.40
N ALA A 114 -5.68 -17.92 -1.12
CA ALA A 114 -6.79 -17.07 -0.70
C ALA A 114 -6.53 -15.58 -1.03
N PHE A 115 -5.29 -15.12 -0.85
CA PHE A 115 -4.89 -13.76 -1.21
C PHE A 115 -4.87 -13.54 -2.72
N SER A 116 -4.38 -14.52 -3.50
CA SER A 116 -4.38 -14.46 -4.96
C SER A 116 -5.80 -14.36 -5.53
N GLU A 117 -6.75 -15.12 -4.98
CA GLU A 117 -8.17 -15.00 -5.34
C GLU A 117 -8.72 -13.60 -5.05
N LEU A 118 -8.37 -13.03 -3.90
CA LEU A 118 -8.80 -11.69 -3.49
C LEU A 118 -8.27 -10.61 -4.44
N ILE A 119 -6.95 -10.57 -4.67
CA ILE A 119 -6.31 -9.54 -5.51
C ILE A 119 -6.60 -9.73 -7.00
N SER A 120 -7.05 -10.91 -7.42
CA SER A 120 -7.51 -11.16 -8.78
C SER A 120 -9.00 -10.87 -8.97
N ASN A 121 -9.75 -10.60 -7.89
CA ASN A 121 -11.17 -10.30 -7.97
C ASN A 121 -11.41 -8.81 -8.29
N GLN A 122 -11.79 -8.54 -9.54
CA GLN A 122 -12.01 -7.19 -10.03
C GLN A 122 -13.11 -6.42 -9.25
N ALA A 123 -14.15 -7.10 -8.75
CA ALA A 123 -15.22 -6.44 -8.01
C ALA A 123 -14.72 -5.91 -6.65
N VAL A 124 -13.91 -6.72 -5.94
CA VAL A 124 -13.26 -6.32 -4.69
C VAL A 124 -12.30 -5.14 -4.92
N ILE A 125 -11.45 -5.23 -5.95
CA ILE A 125 -10.52 -4.15 -6.31
C ILE A 125 -11.30 -2.86 -6.65
N ASN A 126 -12.32 -2.95 -7.51
CA ASN A 126 -13.11 -1.79 -7.93
C ASN A 126 -13.82 -1.13 -6.75
N PHE A 127 -14.29 -1.92 -5.78
CA PHE A 127 -14.87 -1.38 -4.56
C PHE A 127 -13.86 -0.55 -3.77
N PHE A 128 -12.67 -1.08 -3.48
CA PHE A 128 -11.64 -0.34 -2.74
C PHE A 128 -11.11 0.87 -3.52
N ILE A 129 -10.96 0.78 -4.84
CA ILE A 129 -10.62 1.95 -5.69
C ILE A 129 -11.70 3.02 -5.58
N SER A 130 -12.98 2.64 -5.61
CA SER A 130 -14.09 3.58 -5.48
C SER A 130 -14.09 4.28 -4.11
N LEU A 131 -13.83 3.53 -3.04
CA LEU A 131 -13.66 4.11 -1.70
C LEU A 131 -12.47 5.07 -1.62
N ALA A 132 -11.31 4.71 -2.18
CA ALA A 132 -10.12 5.57 -2.19
C ALA A 132 -10.39 6.89 -2.93
N ARG A 133 -11.15 6.85 -4.04
CA ARG A 133 -11.57 8.05 -4.77
C ARG A 133 -12.47 8.95 -3.94
N LEU A 134 -13.40 8.38 -3.16
CA LEU A 134 -14.23 9.14 -2.23
C LEU A 134 -13.40 9.82 -1.13
N GLY A 135 -12.37 9.13 -0.62
CA GLY A 135 -11.43 9.70 0.35
C GLY A 135 -10.62 10.88 -0.22
N ASN A 136 -10.16 10.78 -1.47
CA ASN A 136 -9.39 11.85 -2.13
C ASN A 136 -10.24 13.09 -2.48
N LEU A 137 -11.57 12.97 -2.61
CA LEU A 137 -12.46 14.13 -2.75
C LEU A 137 -12.43 15.04 -1.50
N ASN A 138 -12.12 14.49 -0.32
CA ASN A 138 -12.03 15.26 0.92
C ASN A 138 -10.66 15.91 1.17
N THR A 139 -9.63 15.62 0.35
CA THR A 139 -8.30 16.22 0.45
C THR A 139 -8.05 17.32 -0.59
N LEU A 140 -9.06 17.65 -1.41
CA LEU A 140 -9.02 18.71 -2.42
C LEU A 140 -9.83 19.96 -2.01
N ASN A 141 -10.28 20.05 -0.75
CA ASN A 141 -10.88 21.25 -0.16
C ASN A 141 -9.96 21.86 0.90
#